data_AF-A0A397EEX9-F1
#
_entry.id   AF-A0A397EEX9-F1
#
_cell.length_a   1.000
_cell.length_b   1.000
_cell.length_c   1.000
_cell.angle_alpha   90.00
_cell.angle_beta   90.00
_cell.angle_gamma   90.00
#
_symmetry.space_group_name_H-M   'P 1'
#
loop_
_entity.id
_entity.type
_entity.pdbx_description
1 polymer ?
#
loop_
_entity_poly.entity_id
_entity_poly.type
_entity_poly.pdbx_seq_one_letter_code
_entity_poly.pdbx_strand_id
1 'polypeptide(L)'
;MMNLDELRSFLDATNVSEKECMKRLQEAHAWMTSPGHDKLQTTDVIDLYNASRKCAMHDTNKQVAYQIRSLACMLLKRLVGPSISESLDLLRCFARTGHVLRGASVSSHVIASPEVCFSEAIAIYRSMGLNHLSKTKSGVELEEICEDIWDAFEGHLSCITSVADMVQDIHDLRMFMPYLPQNATKFVKLVMNLAESHRLRDARDAEATLLGIALELIETLDNIKKKSSVRRTALVCLVDVYIDMEMLDRAETCWTLLMSPETPQGLKSGVKLHLKSRAFPRALSLVEQLQATRMYSATVGYHDGTVFPLWETLKVNFPANAIQIDMELATELAFSEHQDLREKSCSITARLAEKWPQFAPDQLSQLKKVIHDASCNATNYDLSEELFRWTEVALVISRTSAERVVCKRIMSLAKLRLGDFAMALQLATEALNEEMSKKSLFACFRVLVSCDDASSSATSVEETLVRLIECDDFDIYDMVAFGREAHQAKNHASVLQVCETLAKLLSERICATNELPQLEVGVLYQNMAQLNNRCVYIY
;
A
#
# COMPACT_ATOMS: atom_id res chain seq x y z
N MET A 1 61.58 3.24 1.82
CA MET A 1 61.44 1.88 1.24
C MET A 1 60.46 1.23 2.17
N MET A 2 59.25 0.91 1.69
CA MET A 2 58.13 0.59 2.58
C MET A 2 58.54 -0.45 3.62
N ASN A 3 58.26 -0.17 4.89
CA ASN A 3 58.48 -1.05 6.02
C ASN A 3 57.36 -0.83 7.06
N LEU A 4 57.36 -1.60 8.17
CA LEU A 4 56.28 -1.52 9.17
C LEU A 4 56.13 -0.13 9.79
N ASP A 5 57.22 0.58 10.07
CA ASP A 5 57.17 1.91 10.66
C ASP A 5 56.70 2.97 9.66
N GLU A 6 57.13 2.87 8.39
CA GLU A 6 56.61 3.71 7.30
C GLU A 6 55.09 3.52 7.11
N LEU A 7 54.59 2.29 7.26
CA LEU A 7 53.15 1.98 7.18
C LEU A 7 52.34 2.49 8.37
N ARG A 8 52.89 2.39 9.59
CA ARG A 8 52.25 2.96 10.79
C ARG A 8 52.18 4.48 10.67
N SER A 9 53.28 5.12 10.27
CA SER A 9 53.30 6.56 10.02
C SER A 9 52.31 6.96 8.91
N PHE A 10 52.14 6.13 7.89
CA PHE A 10 51.16 6.37 6.83
C PHE A 10 49.72 6.28 7.34
N LEU A 11 49.39 5.33 8.22
CA LEU A 11 48.06 5.21 8.82
C LEU A 11 47.66 6.43 9.67
N ASP A 12 48.62 7.12 10.28
CA ASP A 12 48.39 8.31 11.10
C ASP A 12 48.56 9.63 10.34
N ALA A 13 48.88 9.59 9.05
CA ALA A 13 49.00 10.80 8.24
C ALA A 13 47.63 11.46 8.01
N THR A 14 47.58 12.78 8.18
CA THR A 14 46.41 13.61 7.88
C THR A 14 46.65 14.39 6.58
N ASN A 15 45.58 14.68 5.82
CA ASN A 15 45.64 15.45 4.56
C ASN A 15 46.43 14.82 3.41
N VAL A 16 46.42 13.48 3.28
CA VAL A 16 47.02 12.80 2.12
C VAL A 16 46.02 12.78 0.97
N SER A 17 46.46 13.23 -0.21
CA SER A 17 45.64 13.17 -1.43
C SER A 17 45.33 11.72 -1.82
N GLU A 18 44.15 11.49 -2.42
CA GLU A 18 43.72 10.15 -2.87
C GLU A 18 44.76 9.47 -3.79
N LYS A 19 45.40 10.24 -4.68
CA LYS A 19 46.44 9.73 -5.58
C LYS A 19 47.66 9.20 -4.83
N GLU A 20 48.13 9.93 -3.81
CA GLU A 20 49.26 9.51 -2.98
C GLU A 20 48.87 8.31 -2.10
N CYS A 21 47.64 8.31 -1.58
CA CYS A 21 47.09 7.17 -0.84
C CYS A 21 47.13 5.87 -1.65
N MET A 22 46.68 5.91 -2.91
CA MET A 22 46.68 4.75 -3.80
C MET A 22 48.10 4.28 -4.14
N LYS A 23 49.03 5.21 -4.40
CA LYS A 23 50.43 4.89 -4.65
C LYS A 23 51.06 4.17 -3.46
N ARG A 24 50.91 4.73 -2.25
CA ARG A 24 51.41 4.14 -1.00
C ARG A 24 50.80 2.78 -0.71
N LEU A 25 49.51 2.61 -1.03
CA LEU A 25 48.82 1.33 -0.88
C LEU A 25 49.38 0.26 -1.83
N GLN A 26 49.72 0.61 -3.07
CA GLN A 26 50.40 -0.30 -4.00
C GLN A 26 51.82 -0.66 -3.54
N GLU A 27 52.58 0.31 -3.05
CA GLU A 27 53.91 0.08 -2.45
C GLU A 27 53.82 -0.86 -1.24
N ALA A 28 52.80 -0.69 -0.40
CA ALA A 28 52.51 -1.58 0.74
C ALA A 28 52.21 -3.01 0.28
N HIS A 29 51.34 -3.18 -0.71
CA HIS A 29 51.02 -4.49 -1.27
C HIS A 29 52.24 -5.17 -1.88
N ALA A 30 53.00 -4.47 -2.71
CA ALA A 30 54.22 -5.00 -3.33
C ALA A 30 55.25 -5.44 -2.27
N TRP A 31 55.42 -4.63 -1.22
CA TRP A 31 56.31 -4.96 -0.14
C TRP A 31 55.85 -6.19 0.65
N MET A 32 54.59 -6.23 1.13
CA MET A 32 54.09 -7.33 1.96
C MET A 32 53.94 -8.66 1.21
N THR A 33 53.80 -8.63 -0.11
CA THR A 33 53.70 -9.84 -0.93
C THR A 33 55.07 -10.42 -1.30
N SER A 34 56.17 -9.66 -1.17
CA SER A 34 57.53 -10.10 -1.49
C SER A 34 57.96 -11.34 -0.68
N PRO A 35 58.60 -12.34 -1.32
CA PRO A 35 59.21 -13.46 -0.60
C PRO A 35 60.44 -12.97 0.19
N GLY A 36 60.56 -13.34 1.46
CA GLY A 36 61.66 -12.93 2.34
C GLY A 36 61.27 -12.44 3.75
N HIS A 37 59.97 -12.48 4.09
CA HIS A 37 59.44 -11.97 5.37
C HIS A 37 59.45 -12.97 6.53
N ASP A 38 60.15 -14.10 6.39
CA ASP A 38 60.30 -15.14 7.44
C ASP A 38 61.03 -14.63 8.72
N LYS A 39 61.47 -13.36 8.72
CA LYS A 39 62.12 -12.67 9.85
C LYS A 39 61.23 -11.67 10.58
N LEU A 40 60.04 -11.37 10.07
CA LEU A 40 59.10 -10.48 10.75
C LEU A 40 58.55 -11.16 12.00
N GLN A 41 58.53 -10.46 13.13
CA GLN A 41 57.91 -10.97 14.34
C GLN A 41 56.39 -10.86 14.20
N THR A 42 55.66 -11.91 14.57
CA THR A 42 54.18 -11.93 14.55
C THR A 42 53.59 -10.75 15.33
N THR A 43 54.24 -10.36 16.45
CA THR A 43 53.84 -9.19 17.26
C THR A 43 53.80 -7.91 16.46
N ASP A 44 54.79 -7.67 15.59
CA ASP A 44 54.89 -6.40 14.85
C ASP A 44 53.76 -6.26 13.82
N VAL A 45 53.32 -7.39 13.26
CA VAL A 45 52.21 -7.44 12.29
C VAL A 45 50.85 -7.36 13.01
N ILE A 46 50.71 -7.94 14.20
CA ILE A 46 49.53 -7.75 15.07
C ILE A 46 49.37 -6.26 15.42
N ASP A 47 50.47 -5.60 15.76
CA ASP A 47 50.48 -4.17 16.06
C ASP A 47 50.07 -3.34 14.84
N LEU A 48 50.54 -3.70 13.64
CA LEU A 48 50.09 -3.05 12.40
C LEU A 48 48.59 -3.26 12.15
N TYR A 49 48.09 -4.48 12.34
CA TYR A 49 46.65 -4.77 12.26
C TYR A 49 45.86 -3.91 13.24
N ASN A 50 46.30 -3.80 14.50
CA ASN A 50 45.63 -2.99 15.51
C ASN A 50 45.73 -1.48 15.24
N ALA A 51 46.87 -0.98 14.77
CA ALA A 51 47.04 0.41 14.35
C ALA A 51 46.03 0.77 13.25
N SER A 52 45.82 -0.11 12.28
CA SER A 52 44.81 0.10 11.22
C SER A 52 43.36 0.20 11.74
N ARG A 53 43.08 -0.24 12.98
CA ARG A 53 41.74 -0.18 13.60
C ARG A 53 41.39 1.20 14.16
N LYS A 54 42.40 1.95 14.59
CA LYS A 54 42.24 3.25 15.25
C LYS A 54 43.35 4.17 14.77
N CYS A 55 43.20 4.68 13.56
CA CYS A 55 44.17 5.55 12.90
C CYS A 55 43.47 6.77 12.28
N ALA A 56 44.24 7.84 12.07
CA ALA A 56 43.73 9.10 11.51
C ALA A 56 43.18 8.94 10.07
N MET A 57 43.65 7.92 9.34
CA MET A 57 43.12 7.57 8.02
C MET A 57 41.63 7.20 8.04
N HIS A 58 41.03 6.84 9.18
CA HIS A 58 39.57 6.66 9.24
C HIS A 58 38.81 7.96 9.02
N ASP A 59 39.38 9.13 9.29
CA ASP A 59 38.66 10.39 9.10
C ASP A 59 38.76 10.92 7.68
N THR A 60 39.79 10.51 6.94
CA THR A 60 40.14 11.08 5.62
C THR A 60 40.07 10.06 4.48
N ASN A 61 40.53 8.82 4.67
CA ASN A 61 40.65 7.79 3.64
C ASN A 61 40.41 6.37 4.19
N LYS A 62 39.21 6.12 4.75
CA LYS A 62 38.83 4.85 5.42
C LYS A 62 39.22 3.58 4.66
N GLN A 63 39.05 3.59 3.33
CA GLN A 63 39.34 2.44 2.49
C GLN A 63 40.81 2.02 2.55
N VAL A 64 41.74 2.97 2.58
CA VAL A 64 43.18 2.68 2.63
C VAL A 64 43.52 1.95 3.93
N ALA A 65 42.97 2.41 5.05
CA ALA A 65 43.15 1.76 6.34
C ALA A 65 42.60 0.31 6.34
N TYR A 66 41.44 0.07 5.71
CA TYR A 66 40.89 -1.29 5.58
C TYR A 66 41.72 -2.20 4.67
N GLN A 67 42.27 -1.67 3.58
CA GLN A 67 43.13 -2.44 2.68
C GLN A 67 44.47 -2.79 3.35
N ILE A 68 45.08 -1.87 4.10
CA ILE A 68 46.26 -2.15 4.92
C ILE A 68 45.96 -3.20 6.00
N ARG A 69 44.77 -3.15 6.60
CA ARG A 69 44.32 -4.18 7.55
C ARG A 69 44.28 -5.56 6.90
N SER A 70 43.72 -5.67 5.69
CA SER A 70 43.66 -6.93 4.97
C SER A 70 45.04 -7.46 4.61
N LEU A 71 45.95 -6.59 4.19
CA LEU A 71 47.35 -6.94 3.94
C LEU A 71 48.02 -7.50 5.21
N ALA A 72 47.78 -6.88 6.38
CA ALA A 72 48.28 -7.38 7.65
C ALA A 72 47.71 -8.78 7.98
N CYS A 73 46.42 -9.04 7.73
CA CYS A 73 45.84 -10.39 7.88
C CYS A 73 46.50 -11.43 6.97
N MET A 74 46.73 -11.09 5.69
CA MET A 74 47.41 -11.97 4.74
C MET A 74 48.85 -12.28 5.15
N LEU A 75 49.55 -11.29 5.72
CA LEU A 75 50.90 -11.48 6.24
C LEU A 75 50.90 -12.33 7.52
N LEU A 76 49.96 -12.09 8.45
CA LEU A 76 49.78 -12.93 9.65
C LEU A 76 49.54 -14.39 9.29
N LYS A 77 48.74 -14.68 8.27
CA LYS A 77 48.51 -16.05 7.78
C LYS A 77 49.79 -16.79 7.41
N ARG A 78 50.82 -16.08 6.92
CA ARG A 78 52.11 -16.68 6.56
C ARG A 78 53.03 -16.92 7.77
N LEU A 79 52.84 -16.16 8.85
CA LEU A 79 53.71 -16.15 10.02
C LEU A 79 53.18 -17.00 11.18
N VAL A 80 51.85 -17.15 11.27
CA VAL A 80 51.19 -17.89 12.35
C VAL A 80 51.37 -19.40 12.18
N GLY A 81 51.63 -20.10 13.30
CA GLY A 81 51.78 -21.55 13.34
C GLY A 81 50.45 -22.31 13.26
N PRO A 82 50.48 -23.66 13.17
CA PRO A 82 49.28 -24.48 12.97
C PRO A 82 48.46 -24.69 14.26
N SER A 83 48.61 -23.84 15.28
CA SER A 83 47.85 -24.02 16.53
C SER A 83 46.39 -23.59 16.35
N ILE A 84 45.48 -24.26 17.06
CA ILE A 84 44.03 -23.96 16.98
C ILE A 84 43.75 -22.53 17.45
N SER A 85 44.38 -22.10 18.54
CA SER A 85 44.15 -20.76 19.10
C SER A 85 44.54 -19.66 18.12
N GLU A 86 45.73 -19.76 17.52
CA GLU A 86 46.20 -18.75 16.59
C GLU A 86 45.41 -18.79 15.27
N SER A 87 44.98 -19.98 14.83
CA SER A 87 44.09 -20.13 13.67
C SER A 87 42.73 -19.48 13.89
N LEU A 88 42.14 -19.62 15.09
CA LEU A 88 40.89 -18.96 15.45
C LEU A 88 41.02 -17.44 15.49
N ASP A 89 42.10 -16.92 16.07
CA ASP A 89 42.35 -15.48 16.11
C ASP A 89 42.58 -14.91 14.71
N LEU A 90 43.27 -15.64 13.84
CA LEU A 90 43.45 -15.29 12.45
C LEU A 90 42.12 -15.30 11.67
N LEU A 91 41.28 -16.31 11.87
CA LEU A 91 39.92 -16.38 11.31
C LEU A 91 39.11 -15.15 11.71
N ARG A 92 39.09 -14.80 13.00
CA ARG A 92 38.41 -13.61 13.52
C ARG A 92 38.94 -12.33 12.88
N CYS A 93 40.24 -12.24 12.65
CA CYS A 93 40.84 -11.08 11.98
C CYS A 93 40.35 -10.95 10.53
N PHE A 94 40.33 -12.05 9.78
CA PHE A 94 39.79 -12.07 8.42
C PHE A 94 38.30 -11.75 8.38
N ALA A 95 37.48 -12.38 9.22
CA ALA A 95 36.04 -12.14 9.29
C ALA A 95 35.71 -10.67 9.61
N ARG A 96 36.34 -10.11 10.65
CA ARG A 96 36.17 -8.68 11.02
C ARG A 96 36.62 -7.75 9.91
N THR A 97 37.69 -8.10 9.19
CA THR A 97 38.17 -7.32 8.04
C THR A 97 37.19 -7.39 6.87
N GLY A 98 36.61 -8.55 6.59
CA GLY A 98 35.55 -8.72 5.60
C GLY A 98 34.33 -7.84 5.90
N HIS A 99 33.87 -7.80 7.15
CA HIS A 99 32.72 -6.96 7.54
C HIS A 99 32.97 -5.47 7.36
N VAL A 100 34.15 -4.95 7.73
CA VAL A 100 34.44 -3.51 7.54
C VAL A 100 34.60 -3.15 6.06
N LEU A 101 35.17 -4.05 5.25
CA LEU A 101 35.29 -3.85 3.81
C LEU A 101 33.92 -3.85 3.12
N ARG A 102 33.00 -4.71 3.56
CA ARG A 102 31.62 -4.75 3.05
C ARG A 102 30.86 -3.45 3.33
N GLY A 103 31.13 -2.80 4.47
CA GLY A 103 30.48 -1.55 4.86
C GLY A 103 31.01 -0.29 4.17
N ALA A 104 32.01 -0.42 3.29
CA ALA A 104 32.73 0.72 2.72
C ALA A 104 32.52 0.81 1.19
N SER A 105 32.36 2.02 0.65
CA SER A 105 32.13 2.25 -0.79
C SER A 105 33.34 1.81 -1.61
N VAL A 106 33.16 0.82 -2.50
CA VAL A 106 34.24 0.20 -3.27
C VAL A 106 34.89 1.21 -4.23
N SER A 107 36.19 1.48 -4.07
CA SER A 107 36.99 2.22 -5.06
C SER A 107 37.48 1.26 -6.16
N SER A 108 37.95 1.80 -7.29
CA SER A 108 38.42 1.01 -8.44
C SER A 108 39.71 0.19 -8.19
N HIS A 109 40.36 0.33 -7.03
CA HIS A 109 41.63 -0.33 -6.72
C HIS A 109 41.51 -1.07 -5.39
N VAL A 110 41.02 -2.31 -5.46
CA VAL A 110 40.81 -3.20 -4.31
C VAL A 110 41.95 -4.22 -4.30
N ILE A 111 42.75 -4.25 -3.23
CA ILE A 111 43.75 -5.29 -3.00
C ILE A 111 43.08 -6.56 -2.49
N ALA A 112 42.14 -6.41 -1.55
CA ALA A 112 41.34 -7.51 -1.02
C ALA A 112 39.87 -7.10 -0.96
N SER A 113 39.02 -7.94 -1.57
CA SER A 113 37.57 -7.79 -1.49
C SER A 113 37.03 -8.40 -0.19
N PRO A 114 35.82 -8.00 0.26
CA PRO A 114 35.15 -8.66 1.38
C PRO A 114 35.05 -10.17 1.18
N GLU A 115 34.71 -10.59 -0.04
CA GLU A 115 34.63 -12.00 -0.45
C GLU A 115 35.93 -12.74 -0.15
N VAL A 116 37.08 -12.24 -0.63
CA VAL A 116 38.40 -12.86 -0.40
C VAL A 116 38.69 -12.99 1.10
N CYS A 117 38.41 -11.95 1.91
CA CYS A 117 38.62 -12.04 3.35
C CYS A 117 37.76 -13.12 4.00
N PHE A 118 36.48 -13.23 3.63
CA PHE A 118 35.61 -14.27 4.17
C PHE A 118 35.98 -15.67 3.66
N SER A 119 36.35 -15.82 2.38
CA SER A 119 36.83 -17.09 1.84
C SER A 119 38.07 -17.58 2.60
N GLU A 120 38.97 -16.67 2.98
CA GLU A 120 40.15 -16.99 3.78
C GLU A 120 39.80 -17.42 5.21
N ALA A 121 38.86 -16.73 5.85
CA ALA A 121 38.33 -17.14 7.16
C ALA A 121 37.71 -18.55 7.10
N ILE A 122 36.91 -18.83 6.07
CA ILE A 122 36.28 -20.14 5.85
C ILE A 122 37.33 -21.22 5.54
N ALA A 123 38.36 -20.92 4.75
CA ALA A 123 39.44 -21.85 4.46
C ALA A 123 40.20 -22.25 5.73
N ILE A 124 40.46 -21.29 6.62
CA ILE A 124 41.06 -21.57 7.94
C ILE A 124 40.14 -22.48 8.75
N TYR A 125 38.84 -22.18 8.82
CA TYR A 125 37.87 -23.07 9.48
C TYR A 125 37.88 -24.49 8.89
N ARG A 126 37.78 -24.62 7.56
CA ARG A 126 37.75 -25.91 6.87
C ARG A 126 39.02 -26.74 7.12
N SER A 127 40.16 -26.09 7.34
CA SER A 127 41.41 -26.77 7.71
C SER A 127 41.41 -27.31 9.16
N MET A 128 40.69 -26.66 10.08
CA MET A 128 40.55 -27.09 11.48
C MET A 128 39.44 -28.16 11.63
N GLY A 129 38.26 -27.87 11.09
CA GLY A 129 37.06 -28.70 11.15
C GLY A 129 36.34 -28.67 12.51
N LEU A 130 35.00 -28.73 12.47
CA LEU A 130 34.16 -28.70 13.66
C LEU A 130 34.43 -29.87 14.62
N ASN A 131 34.72 -31.06 14.08
CA ASN A 131 35.03 -32.26 14.86
C ASN A 131 36.28 -32.11 15.75
N HIS A 132 37.26 -31.32 15.30
CA HIS A 132 38.46 -31.07 16.09
C HIS A 132 38.19 -30.02 17.16
N LEU A 133 37.51 -28.93 16.78
CA LEU A 133 37.10 -27.86 17.69
C LEU A 133 36.25 -28.41 18.85
N SER A 134 35.27 -29.27 18.56
CA SER A 134 34.38 -29.84 19.58
C SER A 134 35.06 -30.84 20.53
N LYS A 135 36.27 -31.33 20.20
CA LYS A 135 37.08 -32.18 21.08
C LYS A 135 38.01 -31.36 21.98
N THR A 136 38.40 -30.17 21.53
CA THR A 136 39.36 -29.31 22.24
C THR A 136 38.68 -28.26 23.10
N LYS A 137 37.48 -27.81 22.72
CA LYS A 137 36.69 -26.76 23.37
C LYS A 137 35.29 -27.27 23.70
N SER A 138 34.67 -26.76 24.76
CA SER A 138 33.35 -27.23 25.22
C SER A 138 32.54 -26.14 25.91
N GLY A 139 31.21 -26.29 25.92
CA GLY A 139 30.30 -25.35 26.57
C GLY A 139 30.33 -23.98 25.90
N VAL A 140 30.26 -22.92 26.71
CA VAL A 140 30.16 -21.52 26.26
C VAL A 140 31.31 -21.12 25.31
N GLU A 141 32.53 -21.59 25.57
CA GLU A 141 33.68 -21.26 24.72
C GLU A 141 33.52 -21.83 23.29
N LEU A 142 32.96 -23.04 23.17
CA LEU A 142 32.68 -23.64 21.86
C LEU A 142 31.54 -22.89 21.15
N GLU A 143 30.51 -22.47 21.88
CA GLU A 143 29.41 -21.68 21.33
C GLU A 143 29.90 -20.34 20.78
N GLU A 144 30.74 -19.61 21.52
CA GLU A 144 31.35 -18.34 21.06
C GLU A 144 32.19 -18.54 19.80
N ILE A 145 32.99 -19.61 19.74
CA ILE A 145 33.78 -19.95 18.54
C ILE A 145 32.86 -20.28 17.36
N CYS A 146 31.76 -21.00 17.58
CA CYS A 146 30.80 -21.31 16.54
C CYS A 146 30.11 -20.04 16.02
N GLU A 147 29.77 -19.08 16.88
CA GLU A 147 29.20 -17.79 16.47
C GLU A 147 30.19 -16.96 15.63
N ASP A 148 31.48 -16.93 16.01
CA ASP A 148 32.50 -16.23 15.21
C ASP A 148 32.64 -16.84 13.79
N ILE A 149 32.56 -18.17 13.68
CA ILE A 149 32.60 -18.87 12.39
C ILE A 149 31.30 -18.65 11.62
N TRP A 150 30.15 -18.67 12.31
CA TRP A 150 28.85 -18.36 11.74
C TRP A 150 28.84 -17.00 11.06
N ASP A 151 29.33 -15.97 11.75
CA ASP A 151 29.41 -14.60 11.23
C ASP A 151 30.27 -14.51 9.97
N ALA A 152 31.37 -15.28 9.89
CA ALA A 152 32.21 -15.35 8.70
C ALA A 152 31.47 -15.94 7.48
N PHE A 153 30.74 -17.05 7.68
CA PHE A 153 29.94 -17.67 6.62
C PHE A 153 28.76 -16.79 6.19
N GLU A 154 28.06 -16.16 7.13
CA GLU A 154 26.99 -15.20 6.83
C GLU A 154 27.52 -13.99 6.04
N GLY A 155 28.71 -13.52 6.39
CA GLY A 155 29.46 -12.53 5.64
C GLY A 155 29.75 -12.97 4.20
N HIS A 156 30.30 -14.17 4.03
CA HIS A 156 30.65 -14.72 2.71
C HIS A 156 29.42 -14.88 1.80
N LEU A 157 28.34 -15.50 2.31
CA LEU A 157 27.09 -15.72 1.60
C LEU A 157 26.49 -14.41 1.06
N SER A 158 26.70 -13.29 1.76
CA SER A 158 26.23 -11.97 1.33
C SER A 158 27.03 -11.34 0.19
N CYS A 159 28.22 -11.88 -0.12
CA CYS A 159 29.15 -11.32 -1.10
C CYS A 159 29.32 -12.22 -2.33
N ILE A 160 29.20 -13.53 -2.19
CA ILE A 160 29.36 -14.47 -3.31
C ILE A 160 28.16 -14.44 -4.25
N THR A 161 28.38 -14.89 -5.48
CA THR A 161 27.35 -14.98 -6.53
C THR A 161 27.22 -16.39 -7.11
N SER A 162 28.20 -17.26 -6.85
CA SER A 162 28.22 -18.65 -7.26
C SER A 162 27.29 -19.48 -6.38
N VAL A 163 26.30 -20.12 -7.02
CA VAL A 163 25.34 -20.99 -6.32
C VAL A 163 26.04 -22.21 -5.73
N ALA A 164 27.01 -22.79 -6.42
CA ALA A 164 27.73 -23.96 -5.93
C ALA A 164 28.46 -23.67 -4.61
N ASP A 165 29.11 -22.50 -4.53
CA ASP A 165 29.81 -22.08 -3.32
C ASP A 165 28.82 -21.75 -2.19
N MET A 166 27.70 -21.11 -2.51
CA MET A 166 26.62 -20.89 -1.54
C MET A 166 26.08 -22.20 -0.95
N VAL A 167 25.83 -23.20 -1.80
CA VAL A 167 25.32 -24.51 -1.37
C VAL A 167 26.32 -25.19 -0.44
N GLN A 168 27.61 -25.15 -0.76
CA GLN A 168 28.66 -25.72 0.10
C GLN A 168 28.72 -24.99 1.45
N ASP A 169 28.68 -23.66 1.45
CA ASP A 169 28.71 -22.87 2.69
C ASP A 169 27.47 -23.08 3.56
N ILE A 170 26.29 -23.19 2.95
CA ILE A 170 25.05 -23.52 3.65
C ILE A 170 25.14 -24.93 4.24
N HIS A 171 25.73 -25.89 3.52
CA HIS A 171 25.95 -27.23 4.04
C HIS A 171 26.88 -27.23 5.26
N ASP A 172 27.98 -26.50 5.20
CA ASP A 172 28.92 -26.35 6.31
C ASP A 172 28.23 -25.66 7.52
N LEU A 173 27.47 -24.58 7.27
CA LEU A 173 26.69 -23.88 8.30
C LEU A 173 25.68 -24.79 9.02
N ARG A 174 25.06 -25.73 8.30
CA ARG A 174 24.10 -26.68 8.87
C ARG A 174 24.72 -27.55 9.96
N MET A 175 26.03 -27.84 9.88
CA MET A 175 26.74 -28.63 10.87
C MET A 175 26.84 -27.95 12.24
N PHE A 176 26.68 -26.63 12.32
CA PHE A 176 26.72 -25.87 13.57
C PHE A 176 25.39 -25.84 14.33
N MET A 177 24.28 -26.26 13.70
CA MET A 177 22.95 -26.24 14.33
C MET A 177 22.85 -26.95 15.69
N PRO A 178 23.53 -28.10 15.93
CA PRO A 178 23.54 -28.72 17.26
C PRO A 178 24.19 -27.87 18.35
N TYR A 179 25.09 -26.95 17.97
CA TYR A 179 25.82 -26.06 18.88
C TYR A 179 25.17 -24.68 19.00
N LEU A 180 24.48 -24.23 17.94
CA LEU A 180 23.80 -22.93 17.88
C LEU A 180 22.30 -23.09 17.54
N PRO A 181 21.51 -23.82 18.34
CA PRO A 181 20.08 -24.04 18.05
C PRO A 181 19.29 -22.73 17.99
N GLN A 182 19.72 -21.69 18.72
CA GLN A 182 19.14 -20.35 18.67
C GLN A 182 19.16 -19.72 17.28
N ASN A 183 20.13 -20.09 16.44
CA ASN A 183 20.32 -19.52 15.11
C ASN A 183 19.48 -20.18 14.02
N ALA A 184 18.76 -21.27 14.30
CA ALA A 184 17.98 -22.01 13.30
C ALA A 184 16.98 -21.11 12.53
N THR A 185 16.31 -20.18 13.23
CA THR A 185 15.40 -19.22 12.57
C THR A 185 16.16 -18.16 11.75
N LYS A 186 17.33 -17.70 12.22
CA LYS A 186 18.19 -16.76 11.49
C LYS A 186 18.69 -17.41 10.20
N PHE A 187 19.05 -18.68 10.25
CA PHE A 187 19.55 -19.44 9.13
C PHE A 187 18.55 -19.59 7.99
N VAL A 188 17.31 -19.98 8.31
CA VAL A 188 16.23 -20.07 7.32
C VAL A 188 16.00 -18.71 6.64
N LYS A 189 15.99 -17.62 7.41
CA LYS A 189 15.83 -16.27 6.85
C LYS A 189 16.99 -15.88 5.92
N LEU A 190 18.22 -16.23 6.29
CA LEU A 190 19.39 -15.98 5.47
C LEU A 190 19.23 -16.63 4.09
N VAL A 191 18.91 -17.92 4.04
CA VAL A 191 18.75 -18.67 2.78
C VAL A 191 17.57 -18.14 1.96
N MET A 192 16.45 -17.79 2.60
CA MET A 192 15.30 -17.17 1.92
C MET A 192 15.65 -15.82 1.28
N ASN A 193 16.42 -14.97 1.97
CA ASN A 193 16.87 -13.68 1.43
C ASN A 193 17.85 -13.86 0.27
N LEU A 194 18.72 -14.87 0.32
CA LEU A 194 19.60 -15.21 -0.80
C LEU A 194 18.79 -15.61 -2.03
N ALA A 195 17.78 -16.46 -1.86
CA ALA A 195 16.87 -16.83 -2.95
C ALA A 195 16.18 -15.60 -3.57
N GLU A 196 15.66 -14.69 -2.75
CA GLU A 196 15.06 -13.43 -3.21
C GLU A 196 16.08 -12.55 -3.97
N SER A 197 17.33 -12.48 -3.52
CA SER A 197 18.37 -11.71 -4.23
C SER A 197 18.65 -12.26 -5.64
N HIS A 198 18.58 -13.59 -5.81
CA HIS A 198 18.73 -14.24 -7.12
C HIS A 198 17.48 -14.06 -8.00
N ARG A 199 16.28 -14.04 -7.40
CA ARG A 199 15.04 -13.66 -8.09
C ARG A 199 15.16 -12.29 -8.74
N LEU A 200 15.64 -11.30 -8.00
CA LEU A 200 15.80 -9.91 -8.48
C LEU A 200 16.81 -9.78 -9.63
N ARG A 201 17.73 -10.74 -9.77
CA ARG A 201 18.73 -10.84 -10.85
C ARG A 201 18.29 -11.76 -12.00
N ASP A 202 17.05 -12.25 -11.95
CA ASP A 202 16.47 -13.22 -12.89
C ASP A 202 17.26 -14.55 -12.99
N ALA A 203 17.95 -14.94 -11.91
CA ALA A 203 18.67 -16.21 -11.81
C ALA A 203 17.75 -17.30 -11.25
N ARG A 204 16.83 -17.81 -12.07
CA ARG A 204 15.73 -18.69 -11.61
C ARG A 204 16.17 -20.07 -11.12
N ASP A 205 17.17 -20.68 -11.75
CA ASP A 205 17.75 -21.95 -11.27
C ASP A 205 18.36 -21.82 -9.87
N ALA A 206 19.03 -20.69 -9.61
CA ALA A 206 19.62 -20.37 -8.32
C ALA A 206 18.54 -20.16 -7.25
N GLU A 207 17.51 -19.37 -7.59
CA GLU A 207 16.34 -19.13 -6.74
C GLU A 207 15.68 -20.47 -6.35
N ALA A 208 15.39 -21.35 -7.31
CA ALA A 208 14.77 -22.65 -7.05
C ALA A 208 15.64 -23.54 -6.13
N THR A 209 16.94 -23.59 -6.38
CA THR A 209 17.89 -24.38 -5.58
C THR A 209 17.92 -23.92 -4.13
N LEU A 210 18.05 -22.60 -3.91
CA LEU A 210 18.10 -22.02 -2.57
C LEU A 210 16.77 -22.17 -1.81
N LEU A 211 15.63 -22.01 -2.49
CA LEU A 211 14.31 -22.27 -1.89
C LEU A 211 14.12 -23.74 -1.50
N GLY A 212 14.64 -24.68 -2.30
CA GLY A 212 14.65 -26.11 -1.97
C GLY A 212 15.42 -26.39 -0.67
N ILE A 213 16.62 -25.80 -0.55
CA ILE A 213 17.43 -25.92 0.68
C ILE A 213 16.74 -25.27 1.87
N ALA A 214 16.10 -24.10 1.67
CA ALA A 214 15.33 -23.44 2.72
C ALA A 214 14.20 -24.34 3.24
N LEU A 215 13.49 -25.07 2.37
CA LEU A 215 12.46 -26.02 2.80
C LEU A 215 13.01 -27.13 3.68
N GLU A 216 14.16 -27.71 3.34
CA GLU A 216 14.81 -28.72 4.19
C GLU A 216 15.15 -28.18 5.58
N LEU A 217 15.67 -26.95 5.65
CA LEU A 217 16.00 -26.28 6.91
C LEU A 217 14.76 -25.91 7.72
N ILE A 218 13.66 -25.55 7.05
CA ILE A 218 12.39 -25.26 7.72
C ILE A 218 11.85 -26.53 8.42
N GLU A 219 12.10 -27.71 7.86
CA GLU A 219 11.68 -28.97 8.48
C GLU A 219 12.35 -29.24 9.83
N THR A 220 13.55 -28.70 10.06
CA THR A 220 14.29 -28.87 11.32
C THR A 220 13.90 -27.86 12.41
N LEU A 221 12.93 -26.96 12.16
CA LEU A 221 12.48 -25.99 13.18
C LEU A 221 11.47 -26.59 14.17
N ASP A 222 11.70 -26.38 15.47
CA ASP A 222 10.81 -26.85 16.54
C ASP A 222 9.46 -26.10 16.61
N ASN A 223 9.42 -24.84 16.18
CA ASN A 223 8.23 -23.99 16.30
C ASN A 223 7.26 -24.21 15.13
N ILE A 224 6.23 -25.03 15.36
CA ILE A 224 5.20 -25.41 14.38
C ILE A 224 4.53 -24.20 13.70
N LYS A 225 4.22 -23.12 14.44
CA LYS A 225 3.53 -21.94 13.88
C LYS A 225 4.43 -21.11 12.98
N LYS A 226 5.70 -20.89 13.37
CA LYS A 226 6.67 -20.18 12.52
C LYS A 226 7.05 -21.03 11.31
N LYS A 227 7.26 -22.34 11.52
CA LYS A 227 7.53 -23.34 10.50
C LYS A 227 6.46 -23.32 9.40
N SER A 228 5.17 -23.37 9.77
CA SER A 228 4.08 -23.40 8.78
C SER A 228 3.97 -22.13 7.93
N SER A 229 4.20 -20.96 8.53
CA SER A 229 4.18 -19.68 7.80
C SER A 229 5.32 -19.57 6.79
N VAL A 230 6.56 -19.81 7.21
CA VAL A 230 7.74 -19.69 6.34
C VAL A 230 7.75 -20.79 5.27
N ARG A 231 7.33 -22.01 5.62
CA ARG A 231 7.13 -23.10 4.65
C ARG A 231 6.15 -22.72 3.55
N ARG A 232 5.03 -22.08 3.90
CA ARG A 232 4.03 -21.62 2.92
C ARG A 232 4.65 -20.62 1.94
N THR A 233 5.38 -19.63 2.45
CA THR A 233 6.06 -18.63 1.61
C THR A 233 7.06 -19.28 0.65
N ALA A 234 7.92 -20.17 1.15
CA ALA A 234 8.91 -20.88 0.33
C ALA A 234 8.25 -21.72 -0.78
N LEU A 235 7.17 -22.45 -0.45
CA LEU A 235 6.41 -23.24 -1.42
C LEU A 235 5.73 -22.37 -2.48
N VAL A 236 5.13 -21.23 -2.10
CA VAL A 236 4.53 -20.29 -3.07
C VAL A 236 5.58 -19.77 -4.06
N CYS A 237 6.75 -19.35 -3.57
CA CYS A 237 7.85 -18.90 -4.43
C CYS A 237 8.35 -20.02 -5.35
N LEU A 238 8.47 -21.26 -4.86
CA LEU A 238 8.86 -22.41 -5.69
C LEU A 238 7.84 -22.71 -6.79
N VAL A 239 6.54 -22.64 -6.49
CA VAL A 239 5.49 -22.80 -7.51
C VAL A 239 5.67 -21.75 -8.60
N ASP A 240 5.85 -20.48 -8.23
CA ASP A 240 6.01 -19.40 -9.19
C ASP A 240 7.25 -19.57 -10.07
N VAL A 241 8.39 -19.93 -9.48
CA VAL A 241 9.65 -20.15 -10.22
C VAL A 241 9.55 -21.34 -11.15
N TYR A 242 8.99 -22.46 -10.70
CA TYR A 242 8.82 -23.64 -11.55
C TYR A 242 7.82 -23.38 -12.69
N ILE A 243 6.78 -22.56 -12.49
CA ILE A 243 5.92 -22.11 -13.58
C ILE A 243 6.71 -21.28 -14.60
N ASP A 244 7.52 -20.32 -14.12
CA ASP A 244 8.31 -19.44 -14.98
C ASP A 244 9.37 -20.24 -15.79
N MET A 245 9.91 -21.32 -15.22
CA MET A 245 10.83 -22.27 -15.85
C MET A 245 10.13 -23.38 -16.66
N GLU A 246 8.80 -23.34 -16.80
CA GLU A 246 7.97 -24.36 -17.49
C GLU A 246 8.06 -25.78 -16.90
N MET A 247 8.51 -25.92 -15.65
CA MET A 247 8.57 -27.18 -14.91
C MET A 247 7.25 -27.48 -14.19
N LEU A 248 6.17 -27.65 -14.96
CA LEU A 248 4.80 -27.69 -14.44
C LEU A 248 4.54 -28.84 -13.45
N ASP A 249 5.14 -30.02 -13.64
CA ASP A 249 4.98 -31.16 -12.71
C ASP A 249 5.58 -30.88 -11.32
N ARG A 250 6.72 -30.17 -11.29
CA ARG A 250 7.36 -29.74 -10.05
C ARG A 250 6.56 -28.65 -9.37
N ALA A 251 6.01 -27.71 -10.14
CA ALA A 251 5.11 -26.69 -9.64
C ALA A 251 3.84 -27.30 -9.01
N GLU A 252 3.23 -28.30 -9.66
CA GLU A 252 2.07 -29.00 -9.13
C GLU A 252 2.40 -29.77 -7.83
N THR A 253 3.57 -30.41 -7.77
CA THR A 253 4.04 -31.07 -6.55
C THR A 253 4.22 -30.07 -5.40
N CYS A 254 4.85 -28.91 -5.65
CA CYS A 254 4.99 -27.88 -4.62
C CYS A 254 3.64 -27.28 -4.19
N TRP A 255 2.71 -27.11 -5.14
CA TRP A 255 1.38 -26.58 -4.87
C TRP A 255 0.54 -27.54 -4.01
N THR A 256 0.56 -28.84 -4.30
CA THR A 256 -0.13 -29.85 -3.49
C THR A 256 0.43 -29.98 -2.07
N LEU A 257 1.73 -29.72 -1.88
CA LEU A 257 2.40 -29.70 -0.58
C LEU A 257 2.08 -28.45 0.26
N LEU A 258 1.42 -27.44 -0.31
CA LEU A 258 0.90 -26.33 0.48
C LEU A 258 -0.18 -26.88 1.41
N MET A 259 0.10 -26.90 2.72
CA MET A 259 -0.74 -27.47 3.79
C MET A 259 -2.20 -26.95 3.82
N SER A 260 -2.51 -25.89 3.07
CA SER A 260 -3.86 -25.37 2.82
C SER A 260 -3.86 -24.62 1.48
N PRO A 261 -4.06 -25.31 0.35
CA PRO A 261 -4.10 -24.66 -0.97
C PRO A 261 -5.17 -23.57 -1.02
N GLU A 262 -6.20 -23.71 -0.18
CA GLU A 262 -7.33 -22.80 0.04
C GLU A 262 -6.96 -21.44 0.67
N THR A 263 -5.71 -21.24 1.08
CA THR A 263 -5.25 -19.88 1.44
C THR A 263 -5.21 -18.98 0.20
N PRO A 264 -5.50 -17.67 0.29
CA PRO A 264 -5.53 -16.78 -0.89
C PRO A 264 -4.25 -16.84 -1.74
N GLN A 265 -3.10 -17.00 -1.08
CA GLN A 265 -1.80 -17.15 -1.73
C GLN A 265 -1.67 -18.50 -2.46
N GLY A 266 -2.08 -19.60 -1.83
CA GLY A 266 -2.07 -20.94 -2.43
C GLY A 266 -3.04 -21.06 -3.61
N LEU A 267 -4.24 -20.47 -3.49
CA LEU A 267 -5.22 -20.44 -4.56
C LEU A 267 -4.66 -19.64 -5.75
N LYS A 268 -3.98 -18.51 -5.52
CA LYS A 268 -3.44 -17.64 -6.58
C LYS A 268 -2.37 -18.37 -7.38
N SER A 269 -1.46 -19.04 -6.69
CA SER A 269 -0.44 -19.87 -7.32
C SER A 269 -1.05 -21.04 -8.10
N GLY A 270 -2.11 -21.67 -7.57
CA GLY A 270 -2.83 -22.75 -8.25
C GLY A 270 -3.54 -22.31 -9.53
N VAL A 271 -4.15 -21.12 -9.54
CA VAL A 271 -4.73 -20.51 -10.75
C VAL A 271 -3.64 -20.25 -11.80
N LYS A 272 -2.51 -19.63 -11.41
CA LYS A 272 -1.37 -19.36 -12.32
C LYS A 272 -0.86 -20.67 -12.93
N LEU A 273 -0.69 -21.71 -12.11
CA LEU A 273 -0.26 -23.04 -12.54
C LEU A 273 -1.22 -23.64 -13.56
N HIS A 274 -2.51 -23.73 -13.24
CA HIS A 274 -3.49 -24.40 -14.09
C HIS A 274 -3.82 -23.62 -15.37
N LEU A 275 -3.70 -22.29 -15.36
CA LEU A 275 -3.72 -21.50 -16.60
C LEU A 275 -2.52 -21.83 -17.49
N LYS A 276 -1.31 -21.95 -16.91
CA LYS A 276 -0.12 -22.29 -17.69
C LYS A 276 -0.13 -23.73 -18.20
N SER A 277 -0.67 -24.68 -17.43
CA SER A 277 -0.87 -26.06 -17.88
C SER A 277 -2.07 -26.25 -18.81
N ARG A 278 -2.82 -25.17 -19.13
CA ARG A 278 -4.05 -25.19 -19.94
C ARG A 278 -5.17 -26.07 -19.36
N ALA A 279 -5.13 -26.35 -18.05
CA ALA A 279 -6.17 -27.06 -17.32
C ALA A 279 -7.29 -26.10 -16.89
N PHE A 280 -7.94 -25.45 -17.86
CA PHE A 280 -8.91 -24.37 -17.63
C PHE A 280 -10.06 -24.73 -16.66
N PRO A 281 -10.66 -25.95 -16.67
CA PRO A 281 -11.70 -26.29 -15.71
C PRO A 281 -11.22 -26.30 -14.25
N ARG A 282 -9.96 -26.71 -14.01
CA ARG A 282 -9.36 -26.68 -12.67
C ARG A 282 -9.00 -25.26 -12.25
N ALA A 283 -8.47 -24.46 -13.19
CA ALA A 283 -8.24 -23.05 -12.95
C ALA A 283 -9.55 -22.33 -12.56
N LEU A 284 -10.65 -22.60 -13.26
CA LEU A 284 -11.97 -22.04 -12.98
C LEU A 284 -12.47 -22.40 -11.57
N SER A 285 -12.36 -23.67 -11.17
CA SER A 285 -12.75 -24.11 -9.82
C SER A 285 -11.93 -23.43 -8.71
N LEU A 286 -10.63 -23.19 -8.91
CA LEU A 286 -9.80 -22.47 -7.94
C LEU A 286 -10.07 -20.97 -7.94
N VAL A 287 -10.39 -20.40 -9.11
CA VAL A 287 -10.83 -19.01 -9.31
C VAL A 287 -12.13 -18.76 -8.52
N GLU A 288 -13.10 -19.67 -8.59
CA GLU A 288 -14.33 -19.64 -7.79
C GLU A 288 -14.06 -19.62 -6.27
N GLN A 289 -13.01 -20.33 -5.82
CA GLN A 289 -12.61 -20.36 -4.40
C GLN A 289 -11.86 -19.08 -3.94
N LEU A 290 -11.23 -18.31 -4.84
CA LEU A 290 -10.28 -17.24 -4.50
C LEU A 290 -10.91 -15.86 -4.22
N GLN A 291 -12.20 -15.63 -4.50
CA GLN A 291 -12.83 -14.30 -4.71
C GLN A 291 -12.74 -13.78 -6.16
N ALA A 292 -12.89 -14.65 -7.16
CA ALA A 292 -13.05 -14.20 -8.54
C ALA A 292 -14.47 -13.74 -8.91
N THR A 293 -15.43 -13.75 -8.00
CA THR A 293 -16.82 -13.34 -8.30
C THR A 293 -16.88 -11.92 -8.89
N ARG A 294 -16.04 -10.98 -8.43
CA ARG A 294 -15.92 -9.64 -9.04
C ARG A 294 -15.34 -9.65 -10.45
N MET A 295 -14.18 -10.30 -10.64
CA MET A 295 -13.52 -10.38 -11.95
C MET A 295 -14.38 -11.14 -12.97
N TYR A 296 -15.05 -12.21 -12.54
CA TYR A 296 -16.02 -12.96 -13.33
C TYR A 296 -17.24 -12.11 -13.68
N SER A 297 -17.86 -11.42 -12.70
CA SER A 297 -19.00 -10.53 -12.96
C SER A 297 -18.66 -9.39 -13.92
N ALA A 298 -17.46 -8.82 -13.79
CA ALA A 298 -16.97 -7.77 -14.70
C ALA A 298 -16.64 -8.30 -16.10
N THR A 299 -16.25 -9.58 -16.24
CA THR A 299 -15.88 -10.19 -17.53
C THR A 299 -17.11 -10.73 -18.28
N VAL A 300 -18.04 -11.35 -17.56
CA VAL A 300 -19.23 -12.03 -18.13
C VAL A 300 -20.45 -11.10 -18.14
N GLY A 301 -20.46 -10.07 -17.29
CA GLY A 301 -21.55 -9.11 -17.17
C GLY A 301 -22.61 -9.57 -16.16
N TYR A 302 -23.19 -8.62 -15.44
CA TYR A 302 -24.17 -8.88 -14.37
C TYR A 302 -25.54 -9.37 -14.85
N HIS A 303 -25.76 -9.47 -16.17
CA HIS A 303 -26.95 -10.07 -16.76
C HIS A 303 -26.88 -11.58 -16.89
N ASP A 304 -25.69 -12.17 -16.73
CA ASP A 304 -25.54 -13.61 -16.78
C ASP A 304 -26.17 -14.26 -15.54
N GLY A 305 -27.02 -15.26 -15.77
CA GLY A 305 -27.80 -15.94 -14.74
C GLY A 305 -26.96 -16.65 -13.68
N THR A 306 -25.66 -16.85 -13.91
CA THR A 306 -24.72 -17.47 -12.96
C THR A 306 -24.13 -16.47 -11.97
N VAL A 307 -24.12 -15.17 -12.29
CA VAL A 307 -23.45 -14.13 -11.48
C VAL A 307 -24.10 -13.97 -10.11
N PHE A 308 -25.41 -13.77 -10.02
CA PHE A 308 -26.08 -13.58 -8.74
C PHE A 308 -26.06 -14.82 -7.82
N PRO A 309 -26.31 -16.05 -8.32
CA PRO A 309 -26.10 -17.26 -7.53
C PRO A 309 -24.68 -17.38 -6.96
N LEU A 310 -23.67 -16.93 -7.71
CA LEU A 310 -22.28 -16.93 -7.27
C LEU A 310 -22.05 -15.94 -6.11
N TRP A 311 -22.61 -14.73 -6.18
CA TRP A 311 -22.56 -13.76 -5.08
C TRP A 311 -23.29 -14.26 -3.82
N GLU A 312 -24.43 -14.94 -3.97
CA GLU A 312 -25.13 -15.54 -2.82
C GLU A 312 -24.37 -16.72 -2.21
N THR A 313 -23.75 -17.57 -3.05
CA THR A 313 -22.87 -18.65 -2.58
C THR A 313 -21.68 -18.09 -1.79
N LEU A 314 -21.09 -16.98 -2.25
CA LEU A 314 -20.00 -16.30 -1.56
C LEU A 314 -20.44 -15.81 -0.16
N LYS A 315 -21.66 -15.27 -0.04
CA LYS A 315 -22.21 -14.83 1.27
C LYS A 315 -22.43 -15.99 2.23
N VAL A 316 -22.93 -17.13 1.73
CA VAL A 316 -23.14 -18.34 2.54
C VAL A 316 -21.82 -18.91 3.06
N ASN A 317 -20.78 -18.91 2.21
CA ASN A 317 -19.47 -19.45 2.58
C ASN A 317 -18.68 -18.52 3.53
N PHE A 318 -18.95 -17.21 3.48
CA PHE A 318 -18.25 -16.21 4.30
C PHE A 318 -19.23 -15.33 5.10
N PRO A 319 -19.97 -15.89 6.08
CA PRO A 319 -21.02 -15.18 6.80
C PRO A 319 -20.49 -13.98 7.59
N ALA A 320 -19.25 -14.04 8.09
CA ALA A 320 -18.59 -12.93 8.78
C ALA A 320 -18.35 -11.71 7.86
N ASN A 321 -18.31 -11.92 6.55
CA ASN A 321 -18.04 -10.90 5.54
C ASN A 321 -19.29 -10.56 4.70
N ALA A 322 -20.46 -11.12 5.03
CA ALA A 322 -21.67 -11.00 4.21
C ALA A 322 -22.08 -9.53 3.95
N ILE A 323 -21.91 -8.65 4.94
CA ILE A 323 -22.17 -7.20 4.81
C ILE A 323 -21.22 -6.58 3.77
N GLN A 324 -19.92 -6.89 3.86
CA GLN A 324 -18.92 -6.38 2.93
C GLN A 324 -19.22 -6.86 1.51
N ILE A 325 -19.57 -8.13 1.35
CA ILE A 325 -19.91 -8.72 0.04
C ILE A 325 -21.13 -8.02 -0.58
N ASP A 326 -22.19 -7.77 0.21
CA ASP A 326 -23.37 -7.04 -0.27
C ASP A 326 -23.04 -5.58 -0.64
N MET A 327 -22.21 -4.88 0.14
CA MET A 327 -21.77 -3.50 -0.18
C MET A 327 -21.00 -3.43 -1.49
N GLU A 328 -20.13 -4.41 -1.71
CA GLU A 328 -19.34 -4.51 -2.93
C GLU A 328 -20.23 -4.75 -4.14
N LEU A 329 -21.16 -5.71 -4.06
CA LEU A 329 -22.12 -5.96 -5.13
C LEU A 329 -22.96 -4.71 -5.44
N ALA A 330 -23.48 -4.02 -4.42
CA ALA A 330 -24.24 -2.79 -4.64
C ALA A 330 -23.40 -1.71 -5.36
N THR A 331 -22.14 -1.55 -4.98
CA THR A 331 -21.23 -0.57 -5.60
C THR A 331 -21.07 -0.82 -7.10
N GLU A 332 -20.82 -2.07 -7.49
CA GLU A 332 -20.64 -2.44 -8.90
C GLU A 332 -21.92 -2.22 -9.73
N LEU A 333 -23.08 -2.50 -9.14
CA LEU A 333 -24.38 -2.39 -9.81
C LEU A 333 -24.89 -0.94 -9.91
N ALA A 334 -24.45 -0.03 -9.03
CA ALA A 334 -24.98 1.34 -8.93
C ALA A 334 -24.77 2.18 -10.21
N PHE A 335 -23.73 1.88 -10.97
CA PHE A 335 -23.38 2.59 -12.21
C PHE A 335 -23.62 1.77 -13.48
N SER A 336 -24.40 0.69 -13.37
CA SER A 336 -24.76 -0.10 -14.53
C SER A 336 -25.55 0.74 -15.54
N GLU A 337 -25.32 0.50 -16.82
CA GLU A 337 -26.13 1.08 -17.91
C GLU A 337 -27.58 0.57 -17.85
N HIS A 338 -27.81 -0.59 -17.22
CA HIS A 338 -29.11 -1.24 -17.15
C HIS A 338 -29.87 -0.90 -15.86
N GLN A 339 -31.12 -0.43 -16.03
CA GLN A 339 -31.96 0.06 -14.93
C GLN A 339 -32.26 -1.02 -13.89
N ASP A 340 -32.54 -2.26 -14.29
CA ASP A 340 -32.84 -3.38 -13.40
C ASP A 340 -31.68 -3.67 -12.43
N LEU A 341 -30.44 -3.53 -12.92
CA LEU A 341 -29.24 -3.68 -12.11
C LEU A 341 -29.08 -2.53 -11.10
N ARG A 342 -29.35 -1.28 -11.51
CA ARG A 342 -29.35 -0.13 -10.60
C ARG A 342 -30.44 -0.22 -9.54
N GLU A 343 -31.63 -0.70 -9.89
CA GLU A 343 -32.72 -0.94 -8.93
C GLU A 343 -32.34 -2.03 -7.92
N LYS A 344 -31.64 -3.07 -8.38
CA LYS A 344 -31.12 -4.12 -7.51
C LYS A 344 -30.04 -3.60 -6.58
N SER A 345 -29.16 -2.72 -7.08
CA SER A 345 -28.21 -1.98 -6.24
C SER A 345 -28.93 -1.24 -5.11
N CYS A 346 -29.93 -0.42 -5.45
CA CYS A 346 -30.72 0.32 -4.47
C CYS A 346 -31.40 -0.60 -3.44
N SER A 347 -31.93 -1.75 -3.90
CA SER A 347 -32.59 -2.73 -3.03
C SER A 347 -31.61 -3.38 -2.03
N ILE A 348 -30.39 -3.70 -2.47
CA ILE A 348 -29.34 -4.23 -1.59
C ILE A 348 -28.94 -3.15 -0.57
N THR A 349 -28.72 -1.92 -1.02
CA THR A 349 -28.35 -0.79 -0.14
C THR A 349 -29.45 -0.48 0.88
N ALA A 350 -30.73 -0.51 0.50
CA ALA A 350 -31.85 -0.32 1.42
C ALA A 350 -31.85 -1.35 2.56
N ARG A 351 -31.66 -2.63 2.22
CA ARG A 351 -31.55 -3.72 3.21
C ARG A 351 -30.32 -3.56 4.13
N LEU A 352 -29.22 -3.04 3.60
CA LEU A 352 -28.03 -2.72 4.40
C LEU A 352 -28.28 -1.53 5.32
N ALA A 353 -28.99 -0.51 4.85
CA ALA A 353 -29.35 0.67 5.61
C ALA A 353 -30.17 0.30 6.85
N GLU A 354 -31.13 -0.62 6.78
CA GLU A 354 -31.89 -1.07 7.98
C GLU A 354 -31.00 -1.60 9.12
N LYS A 355 -29.79 -2.09 8.79
CA LYS A 355 -28.82 -2.65 9.75
C LYS A 355 -27.69 -1.67 10.08
N TRP A 356 -27.74 -0.44 9.57
CA TRP A 356 -26.67 0.55 9.71
C TRP A 356 -26.21 0.83 11.15
N PRO A 357 -27.07 0.78 12.20
CA PRO A 357 -26.62 1.05 13.58
C PRO A 357 -25.54 0.06 14.07
N GLN A 358 -25.40 -1.08 13.39
CA GLN A 358 -24.43 -2.13 13.72
C GLN A 358 -23.10 -1.98 12.96
N PHE A 359 -22.99 -1.01 12.06
CA PHE A 359 -21.84 -0.89 11.16
C PHE A 359 -20.67 -0.15 11.82
N ALA A 360 -19.46 -0.61 11.51
CA ALA A 360 -18.24 0.13 11.84
C ALA A 360 -18.20 1.47 11.08
N PRO A 361 -17.43 2.47 11.55
CA PRO A 361 -17.33 3.77 10.88
C PRO A 361 -16.97 3.69 9.38
N ASP A 362 -16.04 2.79 9.02
CA ASP A 362 -15.60 2.61 7.64
C ASP A 362 -16.70 2.01 6.75
N GLN A 363 -17.46 1.05 7.28
CA GLN A 363 -18.59 0.43 6.60
C GLN A 363 -19.73 1.42 6.36
N LEU A 364 -20.02 2.28 7.34
CA LEU A 364 -21.00 3.33 7.18
C LEU A 364 -20.54 4.39 6.17
N SER A 365 -19.25 4.75 6.19
CA SER A 365 -18.65 5.68 5.22
C SER A 365 -18.78 5.13 3.79
N GLN A 366 -18.49 3.84 3.59
CA GLN A 366 -18.66 3.18 2.30
C GLN A 366 -20.13 3.17 1.85
N LEU A 367 -21.07 2.84 2.75
CA LEU A 367 -22.50 2.86 2.43
C LEU A 367 -22.97 4.27 2.00
N LYS A 368 -22.56 5.31 2.75
CA LYS A 368 -22.86 6.71 2.42
C LYS A 368 -22.30 7.10 1.05
N LYS A 369 -21.09 6.65 0.73
CA LYS A 369 -20.46 6.91 -0.56
C LYS A 369 -21.26 6.31 -1.72
N VAL A 370 -21.68 5.04 -1.61
CA VAL A 370 -22.50 4.39 -2.65
C VAL A 370 -23.80 5.15 -2.88
N ILE A 371 -24.50 5.55 -1.81
CA ILE A 371 -25.75 6.31 -1.89
C ILE A 371 -25.53 7.68 -2.54
N HIS A 372 -24.49 8.40 -2.11
CA HIS A 372 -24.15 9.70 -2.66
C HIS A 372 -23.86 9.62 -4.16
N ASP A 373 -22.96 8.73 -4.57
CA ASP A 373 -22.51 8.66 -5.95
C ASP A 373 -23.65 8.18 -6.87
N ALA A 374 -24.51 7.25 -6.40
CA ALA A 374 -25.70 6.82 -7.11
C ALA A 374 -26.76 7.93 -7.22
N SER A 375 -26.95 8.75 -6.18
CA SER A 375 -27.85 9.91 -6.22
C SER A 375 -27.35 10.98 -7.20
N CYS A 376 -26.05 11.23 -7.24
CA CYS A 376 -25.44 12.11 -8.24
C CYS A 376 -25.65 11.56 -9.65
N ASN A 377 -25.46 10.25 -9.85
CA ASN A 377 -25.71 9.60 -11.13
C ASN A 377 -27.16 9.77 -11.58
N ALA A 378 -28.12 9.49 -10.71
CA ALA A 378 -29.55 9.66 -10.99
C ALA A 378 -29.91 11.12 -11.33
N THR A 379 -29.27 12.08 -10.64
CA THR A 379 -29.45 13.52 -10.93
C THR A 379 -28.92 13.88 -12.32
N ASN A 380 -27.74 13.39 -12.69
CA ASN A 380 -27.09 13.71 -13.97
C ASN A 380 -27.87 13.18 -15.19
N TYR A 381 -28.60 12.08 -15.01
CA TYR A 381 -29.43 11.47 -16.06
C TYR A 381 -30.93 11.78 -15.91
N ASP A 382 -31.30 12.74 -15.06
CA ASP A 382 -32.68 13.14 -14.77
C ASP A 382 -33.64 11.98 -14.36
N LEU A 383 -33.07 10.94 -13.73
CA LEU A 383 -33.78 9.76 -13.26
C LEU A 383 -34.46 10.04 -11.91
N SER A 384 -35.56 10.80 -11.94
CA SER A 384 -36.20 11.34 -10.73
C SER A 384 -36.76 10.27 -9.78
N GLU A 385 -37.26 9.13 -10.30
CA GLU A 385 -37.67 8.01 -9.44
C GLU A 385 -36.48 7.36 -8.72
N GLU A 386 -35.37 7.14 -9.44
CA GLU A 386 -34.16 6.56 -8.84
C GLU A 386 -33.59 7.51 -7.80
N LEU A 387 -33.53 8.82 -8.09
CA LEU A 387 -33.08 9.85 -7.14
C LEU A 387 -33.90 9.82 -5.85
N PHE A 388 -35.23 9.70 -5.97
CA PHE A 388 -36.11 9.61 -4.81
C PHE A 388 -35.76 8.38 -3.95
N ARG A 389 -35.69 7.19 -4.56
CA ARG A 389 -35.38 5.93 -3.85
C ARG A 389 -34.01 5.96 -3.17
N TRP A 390 -32.97 6.44 -3.85
CA TRP A 390 -31.63 6.56 -3.25
C TRP A 390 -31.63 7.52 -2.06
N THR A 391 -32.39 8.61 -2.15
CA THR A 391 -32.48 9.61 -1.08
C THR A 391 -33.32 9.10 0.10
N GLU A 392 -34.33 8.25 -0.13
CA GLU A 392 -35.03 7.55 0.95
C GLU A 392 -34.06 6.68 1.75
N VAL A 393 -33.18 5.93 1.07
CA VAL A 393 -32.14 5.13 1.74
C VAL A 393 -31.17 6.04 2.51
N ALA A 394 -30.79 7.20 1.95
CA ALA A 394 -29.97 8.20 2.64
C ALA A 394 -30.63 8.71 3.93
N LEU A 395 -31.94 8.94 3.90
CA LEU A 395 -32.71 9.42 5.04
C LEU A 395 -32.69 8.40 6.19
N VAL A 396 -32.77 7.10 5.90
CA VAL A 396 -32.72 6.02 6.91
C VAL A 396 -31.40 6.03 7.71
N ILE A 397 -30.28 6.36 7.06
CA ILE A 397 -28.95 6.36 7.69
C ILE A 397 -28.49 7.74 8.19
N SER A 398 -29.34 8.76 8.06
CA SER A 398 -29.03 10.13 8.48
C SER A 398 -29.03 10.25 10.00
N ARG A 399 -27.95 10.81 10.57
CA ARG A 399 -27.76 10.95 12.02
C ARG A 399 -28.12 12.33 12.52
N THR A 400 -28.00 13.33 11.67
CA THR A 400 -28.14 14.75 12.04
C THR A 400 -29.39 15.36 11.40
N SER A 401 -29.92 16.39 12.05
CA SER A 401 -31.02 17.20 11.50
C SER A 401 -30.68 17.74 10.11
N ALA A 402 -29.45 18.25 9.94
CA ALA A 402 -28.97 18.79 8.67
C ALA A 402 -28.97 17.74 7.54
N GLU A 403 -28.51 16.51 7.80
CA GLU A 403 -28.55 15.41 6.81
C GLU A 403 -29.99 15.08 6.40
N ARG A 404 -30.92 14.99 7.37
CA ARG A 404 -32.34 14.71 7.10
C ARG A 404 -33.00 15.82 6.28
N VAL A 405 -32.71 17.08 6.58
CA VAL A 405 -33.21 18.24 5.83
C VAL A 405 -32.69 18.22 4.39
N VAL A 406 -31.42 17.91 4.16
CA VAL A 406 -30.87 17.74 2.81
C VAL A 406 -31.63 16.65 2.05
N CYS A 407 -31.85 15.48 2.67
CA CYS A 407 -32.58 14.38 2.05
C CYS A 407 -34.01 14.80 1.67
N LYS A 408 -34.76 15.42 2.60
CA LYS A 408 -36.12 15.90 2.34
C LYS A 408 -36.20 16.91 1.19
N ARG A 409 -35.24 17.84 1.09
CA ARG A 409 -35.16 18.80 -0.03
C ARG A 409 -34.93 18.10 -1.38
N ILE A 410 -34.03 17.12 -1.42
CA ILE A 410 -33.75 16.35 -2.65
C ILE A 410 -34.96 15.49 -3.03
N MET A 411 -35.59 14.81 -2.07
CA MET A 411 -36.82 14.03 -2.29
C MET A 411 -37.98 14.90 -2.78
N SER A 412 -38.14 16.09 -2.21
CA SER A 412 -39.13 17.07 -2.67
C SER A 412 -38.92 17.45 -4.14
N LEU A 413 -37.68 17.76 -4.52
CA LEU A 413 -37.33 18.05 -5.92
C LEU A 413 -37.63 16.86 -6.85
N ALA A 414 -37.28 15.64 -6.43
CA ALA A 414 -37.55 14.44 -7.20
C ALA A 414 -39.06 14.24 -7.41
N LYS A 415 -39.87 14.41 -6.35
CA LYS A 415 -41.34 14.30 -6.41
C LYS A 415 -41.98 15.39 -7.26
N LEU A 416 -41.44 16.60 -7.18
CA LEU A 416 -41.90 17.70 -8.03
C LEU A 416 -41.69 17.37 -9.51
N ARG A 417 -40.52 16.83 -9.88
CA ARG A 417 -40.22 16.42 -11.27
C ARG A 417 -41.11 15.26 -11.75
N LEU A 418 -41.59 14.42 -10.83
CA LEU A 418 -42.55 13.34 -11.12
C LEU A 418 -44.02 13.82 -11.17
N GLY A 419 -44.29 15.09 -10.88
CA GLY A 419 -45.64 15.66 -10.86
C GLY A 419 -46.45 15.32 -9.59
N ASP A 420 -45.81 14.76 -8.56
CA ASP A 420 -46.44 14.46 -7.26
C ASP A 420 -46.31 15.69 -6.34
N PHE A 421 -47.06 16.74 -6.67
CA PHE A 421 -46.97 18.05 -6.01
C PHE A 421 -47.32 17.99 -4.51
N ALA A 422 -48.29 17.15 -4.13
CA ALA A 422 -48.70 17.01 -2.73
C ALA A 422 -47.55 16.46 -1.86
N MET A 423 -46.91 15.38 -2.29
CA MET A 423 -45.75 14.82 -1.59
C MET A 423 -44.54 15.76 -1.65
N ALA A 424 -44.31 16.42 -2.79
CA ALA A 424 -43.23 17.39 -2.93
C ALA A 424 -43.37 18.54 -1.93
N LEU A 425 -44.59 19.08 -1.77
CA LEU A 425 -44.88 20.17 -0.83
C LEU A 425 -44.75 19.71 0.61
N GLN A 426 -45.25 18.50 0.93
CA GLN A 426 -45.12 17.92 2.26
C GLN A 426 -43.64 17.83 2.66
N LEU A 427 -42.80 17.24 1.82
CA LEU A 427 -41.37 17.07 2.08
C LEU A 427 -40.62 18.40 2.19
N ALA A 428 -40.95 19.38 1.35
CA ALA A 428 -40.36 20.73 1.44
C ALA A 428 -40.75 21.42 2.75
N THR A 429 -42.01 21.33 3.14
CA THR A 429 -42.52 21.91 4.40
C THR A 429 -41.89 21.23 5.61
N GLU A 430 -41.75 19.90 5.59
CA GLU A 430 -41.05 19.16 6.63
C GLU A 430 -39.57 19.56 6.75
N ALA A 431 -38.89 19.85 5.62
CA ALA A 431 -37.53 20.34 5.62
C ALA A 431 -37.43 21.76 6.20
N LEU A 432 -38.38 22.63 5.86
CA LEU A 432 -38.45 24.00 6.38
C LEU A 432 -38.73 24.05 7.89
N ASN A 433 -39.64 23.19 8.38
CA ASN A 433 -39.96 23.09 9.80
C ASN A 433 -38.81 22.52 10.63
N GLU A 434 -38.00 21.64 10.05
CA GLU A 434 -36.83 21.07 10.71
C GLU A 434 -35.60 22.02 10.68
N GLU A 435 -35.44 22.80 9.60
CA GLU A 435 -34.40 23.82 9.47
C GLU A 435 -34.89 24.99 8.59
N MET A 436 -35.12 26.14 9.24
CA MET A 436 -35.41 27.41 8.56
C MET A 436 -34.13 27.96 7.93
N SER A 437 -33.94 27.69 6.64
CA SER A 437 -32.82 28.17 5.84
C SER A 437 -33.28 28.60 4.45
N LYS A 438 -32.50 29.46 3.79
CA LYS A 438 -32.74 29.87 2.39
C LYS A 438 -32.95 28.68 1.45
N LYS A 439 -32.20 27.60 1.64
CA LYS A 439 -32.30 26.37 0.83
C LYS A 439 -33.62 25.63 1.07
N SER A 440 -34.13 25.62 2.30
CA SER A 440 -35.44 25.03 2.62
C SER A 440 -36.58 25.91 2.10
N LEU A 441 -36.48 27.24 2.25
CA LEU A 441 -37.42 28.20 1.66
C LEU A 441 -37.47 28.07 0.14
N PHE A 442 -36.32 27.92 -0.51
CA PHE A 442 -36.21 27.72 -1.95
C PHE A 442 -36.88 26.42 -2.42
N ALA A 443 -36.75 25.34 -1.64
CA ALA A 443 -37.45 24.09 -1.93
C ALA A 443 -38.98 24.26 -1.85
N CYS A 444 -39.49 24.93 -0.80
CA CYS A 444 -40.93 25.23 -0.70
C CYS A 444 -41.41 26.12 -1.85
N PHE A 445 -40.69 27.21 -2.11
CA PHE A 445 -41.03 28.16 -3.17
C PHE A 445 -41.12 27.46 -4.53
N ARG A 446 -40.12 26.62 -4.86
CA ARG A 446 -40.08 25.88 -6.12
C ARG A 446 -41.33 25.01 -6.33
N VAL A 447 -41.83 24.36 -5.27
CA VAL A 447 -43.07 23.57 -5.36
C VAL A 447 -44.29 24.46 -5.52
N LEU A 448 -44.39 25.55 -4.74
CA LEU A 448 -45.53 26.48 -4.78
C LEU A 448 -45.69 27.14 -6.14
N VAL A 449 -44.60 27.55 -6.78
CA VAL A 449 -44.68 28.20 -8.11
C VAL A 449 -44.96 27.22 -9.24
N SER A 450 -44.74 25.92 -9.01
CA SER A 450 -44.95 24.88 -10.02
C SER A 450 -46.34 24.23 -9.96
N CYS A 451 -47.16 24.57 -8.95
CA CYS A 451 -48.49 24.00 -8.75
C CYS A 451 -49.56 25.10 -8.74
N ASP A 452 -50.47 25.07 -9.71
CA ASP A 452 -51.54 26.08 -9.84
C ASP A 452 -52.59 25.98 -8.72
N ASP A 453 -52.75 24.80 -8.09
CA ASP A 453 -53.69 24.54 -6.99
C ASP A 453 -53.11 24.83 -5.58
N ALA A 454 -52.00 25.57 -5.48
CA ALA A 454 -51.33 25.89 -4.21
C ALA A 454 -52.17 26.72 -3.21
N SER A 455 -53.41 27.11 -3.56
CA SER A 455 -54.33 27.89 -2.72
C SER A 455 -54.72 27.22 -1.39
N SER A 456 -54.51 25.90 -1.23
CA SER A 456 -54.77 25.16 0.01
C SER A 456 -53.53 24.88 0.87
N SER A 457 -52.36 25.42 0.52
CA SER A 457 -51.14 25.24 1.31
C SER A 457 -51.14 26.12 2.57
N ALA A 458 -50.52 25.64 3.64
CA ALA A 458 -50.33 26.41 4.87
C ALA A 458 -49.25 27.51 4.73
N THR A 459 -48.59 27.62 3.58
CA THR A 459 -47.48 28.55 3.33
C THR A 459 -47.62 29.11 1.92
N SER A 460 -47.74 30.43 1.79
CA SER A 460 -47.92 31.09 0.51
C SER A 460 -46.58 31.51 -0.12
N VAL A 461 -46.61 31.82 -1.42
CA VAL A 461 -45.46 32.41 -2.12
C VAL A 461 -45.02 33.71 -1.43
N GLU A 462 -45.98 34.55 -1.03
CA GLU A 462 -45.72 35.80 -0.32
C GLU A 462 -45.02 35.57 1.01
N GLU A 463 -45.54 34.66 1.83
CA GLU A 463 -44.97 34.33 3.14
C GLU A 463 -43.55 33.76 3.00
N THR A 464 -43.30 32.97 1.96
CA THR A 464 -41.96 32.41 1.70
C THR A 464 -40.96 33.51 1.34
N LEU A 465 -41.38 34.53 0.58
CA LEU A 465 -40.53 35.68 0.23
C LEU A 465 -40.26 36.57 1.45
N VAL A 466 -41.28 36.82 2.30
CA VAL A 466 -41.09 37.57 3.55
C VAL A 466 -40.07 36.88 4.45
N ARG A 467 -40.22 35.57 4.67
CA ARG A 467 -39.28 34.79 5.50
C ARG A 467 -37.87 34.71 4.90
N LEU A 468 -37.73 34.77 3.57
CA LEU A 468 -36.42 34.84 2.92
C LEU A 468 -35.69 36.14 3.25
N ILE A 469 -36.41 37.27 3.26
CA ILE A 469 -35.85 38.59 3.57
C ILE A 469 -35.44 38.70 5.05
N GLU A 470 -36.15 38.01 5.93
CA GLU A 470 -35.84 37.95 7.37
C GLU A 470 -34.61 37.10 7.72
N CYS A 471 -34.01 36.38 6.74
CA CYS A 471 -32.79 35.62 6.97
C CYS A 471 -31.57 36.55 7.16
N ASP A 472 -30.78 36.32 8.22
CA ASP A 472 -29.61 37.14 8.58
C ASP A 472 -28.57 37.31 7.45
N ASP A 473 -28.46 36.33 6.56
CA ASP A 473 -27.50 36.31 5.45
C ASP A 473 -28.10 36.72 4.11
N PHE A 474 -29.35 37.21 4.05
CA PHE A 474 -30.08 37.56 2.82
C PHE A 474 -29.31 38.46 1.84
N ASP A 475 -29.35 38.11 0.55
CA ASP A 475 -28.84 38.93 -0.55
C ASP A 475 -29.85 39.03 -1.70
N ILE A 476 -29.76 40.11 -2.47
CA ILE A 476 -30.60 40.38 -3.64
C ILE A 476 -30.47 39.28 -4.70
N TYR A 477 -29.32 38.60 -4.80
CA TYR A 477 -29.18 37.45 -5.70
C TYR A 477 -30.07 36.25 -5.32
N ASP A 478 -30.46 36.12 -4.05
CA ASP A 478 -31.43 35.11 -3.63
C ASP A 478 -32.80 35.38 -4.27
N MET A 479 -33.23 36.65 -4.32
CA MET A 479 -34.47 37.04 -5.02
C MET A 479 -34.40 36.77 -6.52
N VAL A 480 -33.24 36.99 -7.15
CA VAL A 480 -33.04 36.65 -8.57
C VAL A 480 -33.15 35.14 -8.81
N ALA A 481 -32.62 34.32 -7.89
CA ALA A 481 -32.74 32.87 -7.98
C ALA A 481 -34.21 32.41 -7.86
N PHE A 482 -34.97 32.96 -6.93
CA PHE A 482 -36.41 32.70 -6.79
C PHE A 482 -37.18 33.16 -8.05
N GLY A 483 -36.88 34.34 -8.58
CA GLY A 483 -37.49 34.84 -9.82
C GLY A 483 -37.21 33.93 -11.03
N ARG A 484 -35.99 33.38 -11.11
CA ARG A 484 -35.62 32.42 -12.15
C ARG A 484 -36.42 31.12 -12.05
N GLU A 485 -36.62 30.59 -10.85
CA GLU A 485 -37.45 29.38 -10.65
C GLU A 485 -38.90 29.61 -11.04
N ALA A 486 -39.51 30.73 -10.62
CA ALA A 486 -40.88 31.07 -11.01
C ALA A 486 -41.02 31.20 -12.54
N HIS A 487 -40.03 31.81 -13.20
CA HIS A 487 -40.00 31.90 -14.66
C HIS A 487 -39.84 30.53 -15.32
N GLN A 488 -38.99 29.64 -14.80
CA GLN A 488 -38.85 28.27 -15.30
C GLN A 488 -40.14 27.46 -15.13
N ALA A 489 -40.86 27.67 -14.04
CA ALA A 489 -42.18 27.11 -13.79
C ALA A 489 -43.31 27.75 -14.64
N LYS A 490 -42.99 28.79 -15.43
CA LYS A 490 -43.96 29.59 -16.22
C LYS A 490 -45.04 30.27 -15.38
N ASN A 491 -44.77 30.50 -14.09
CA ASN A 491 -45.67 31.20 -13.19
C ASN A 491 -45.40 32.71 -13.21
N HIS A 492 -45.97 33.39 -14.21
CA HIS A 492 -45.75 34.81 -14.44
C HIS A 492 -46.22 35.70 -13.27
N ALA A 493 -47.27 35.29 -12.55
CA ALA A 493 -47.75 36.01 -11.38
C ALA A 493 -46.70 36.03 -10.26
N SER A 494 -46.09 34.88 -9.97
CA SER A 494 -45.00 34.80 -9.00
C SER A 494 -43.73 35.52 -9.47
N VAL A 495 -43.42 35.54 -10.77
CA VAL A 495 -42.31 36.35 -11.31
C VAL A 495 -42.53 37.83 -11.02
N LEU A 496 -43.74 38.35 -11.31
CA LEU A 496 -44.10 39.74 -11.02
C LEU A 496 -44.00 40.03 -9.53
N GLN A 497 -44.54 39.15 -8.68
CA GLN A 497 -44.49 39.31 -7.23
C GLN A 497 -43.05 39.39 -6.69
N VAL A 498 -42.14 38.55 -7.20
CA VAL A 498 -40.71 38.61 -6.85
C VAL A 498 -40.08 39.94 -7.30
N CYS A 499 -40.38 40.39 -8.52
CA CYS A 499 -39.86 41.65 -9.06
C CYS A 499 -40.37 42.87 -8.30
N GLU A 500 -41.66 42.90 -7.94
CA GLU A 500 -42.28 43.97 -7.14
C GLU A 500 -41.67 44.04 -5.73
N THR A 501 -41.51 42.89 -5.08
CA THR A 501 -40.87 42.79 -3.76
C THR A 501 -39.43 43.29 -3.81
N LEU A 502 -38.67 42.90 -4.83
CA LEU A 502 -37.30 43.36 -5.04
C LEU A 502 -37.23 44.87 -5.32
N ALA A 503 -38.13 45.40 -6.16
CA ALA A 503 -38.21 46.84 -6.45
C ALA A 503 -38.51 47.66 -5.20
N LYS A 504 -39.43 47.18 -4.35
CA LYS A 504 -39.75 47.80 -3.06
C LYS A 504 -38.53 47.85 -2.13
N LEU A 505 -37.83 46.72 -1.95
CA LEU A 505 -36.63 46.65 -1.11
C LEU A 505 -35.51 47.58 -1.58
N LEU A 506 -35.28 47.65 -2.90
CA LEU A 506 -34.31 48.56 -3.48
C LEU A 506 -34.70 50.02 -3.27
N SER A 507 -35.96 50.36 -3.48
CA SER A 507 -36.48 51.72 -3.26
C SER A 507 -36.33 52.14 -1.79
N GLU A 508 -36.69 51.27 -0.84
CA GLU A 508 -36.56 51.55 0.60
C GLU A 508 -35.10 51.76 0.99
N ARG A 509 -34.18 50.93 0.47
CA ARG A 509 -32.74 51.07 0.73
C ARG A 509 -32.16 52.35 0.14
N ILE A 510 -32.49 52.69 -1.11
CA ILE A 510 -32.04 53.94 -1.75
C ILE A 510 -32.55 55.15 -0.95
N CYS A 511 -33.83 55.15 -0.56
CA CYS A 511 -34.40 56.22 0.26
C CYS A 511 -33.73 56.35 1.63
N ALA A 512 -33.36 55.23 2.27
CA ALA A 512 -32.75 55.23 3.60
C ALA A 512 -31.26 55.63 3.59
N THR A 513 -30.52 55.25 2.55
CA THR A 513 -29.05 55.43 2.48
C THR A 513 -28.63 56.57 1.57
N ASN A 514 -29.53 57.04 0.69
CA ASN A 514 -29.25 58.00 -0.38
C ASN A 514 -28.14 57.55 -1.35
N GLU A 515 -27.83 56.26 -1.37
CA GLU A 515 -26.82 55.63 -2.21
C GLU A 515 -27.49 54.64 -3.17
N LEU A 516 -27.10 54.65 -4.44
CA LEU A 516 -27.42 53.55 -5.34
C LEU A 516 -26.59 52.34 -4.92
N PRO A 517 -27.19 51.16 -4.68
CA PRO A 517 -26.43 49.96 -4.38
C PRO A 517 -25.40 49.70 -5.48
N GLN A 518 -24.15 49.35 -5.12
CA GLN A 518 -23.12 48.83 -6.05
C GLN A 518 -23.46 47.42 -6.57
N LEU A 519 -24.74 47.11 -6.74
CA LEU A 519 -25.13 46.04 -7.64
C LEU A 519 -24.92 46.58 -9.05
N GLU A 520 -24.59 45.71 -10.00
CA GLU A 520 -24.78 46.05 -11.40
C GLU A 520 -26.29 46.18 -11.64
N VAL A 521 -26.86 47.32 -11.25
CA VAL A 521 -28.29 47.62 -11.35
C VAL A 521 -28.76 47.43 -12.80
N GLY A 522 -27.86 47.67 -13.77
CA GLY A 522 -28.06 47.30 -15.18
C GLY A 522 -28.26 45.80 -15.41
N VAL A 523 -27.45 44.92 -14.79
CA VAL A 523 -27.60 43.46 -14.88
C VAL A 523 -28.83 42.97 -14.12
N LEU A 524 -29.16 43.59 -12.99
CA LEU A 524 -30.39 43.29 -12.24
C LEU A 524 -31.64 43.65 -13.05
N TYR A 525 -31.72 44.86 -13.59
CA TYR A 525 -32.83 45.28 -14.47
C TYR A 525 -32.82 44.52 -15.79
N GLN A 526 -31.67 44.15 -16.33
CA GLN A 526 -31.58 43.31 -17.52
C GLN A 526 -32.09 41.89 -17.24
N ASN A 527 -31.73 41.28 -16.11
CA ASN A 527 -32.26 39.99 -15.69
C ASN A 527 -33.78 40.08 -15.41
N MET A 528 -34.26 41.12 -14.72
CA MET A 528 -35.69 41.34 -14.50
C MET A 528 -36.46 41.60 -15.80
N ALA A 529 -35.89 42.40 -16.72
CA ALA A 529 -36.46 42.64 -18.04
C ALA A 529 -36.48 41.35 -18.88
N GLN A 530 -35.43 40.53 -18.83
CA GLN A 530 -35.42 39.21 -19.48
C GLN A 530 -36.45 38.24 -18.89
N LEU A 531 -36.68 38.29 -17.58
CA LEU A 531 -37.73 37.50 -16.91
C LEU A 531 -39.14 37.99 -17.28
N ASN A 532 -39.32 39.27 -17.63
CA ASN A 532 -40.60 39.87 -18.00
C ASN A 532 -40.90 39.81 -19.53
N ASN A 533 -39.87 39.88 -20.38
CA ASN A 533 -39.99 40.10 -21.84
C ASN A 533 -40.38 38.88 -22.70
N ARG A 534 -40.93 37.79 -22.14
CA ARG A 534 -41.58 36.73 -22.94
C ARG A 534 -43.12 36.78 -22.92
N CYS A 535 -43.71 37.73 -22.21
CA CYS A 535 -45.16 37.96 -22.21
C CYS A 535 -45.66 39.00 -23.23
N VAL A 536 -44.80 39.56 -24.08
CA VAL A 536 -45.22 40.53 -25.12
C VAL A 536 -45.17 39.87 -26.50
N TYR A 537 -46.03 38.89 -26.73
CA TYR A 537 -46.57 38.60 -28.07
C TYR A 537 -47.98 38.02 -27.91
N ILE A 538 -48.94 38.68 -28.59
CA ILE A 538 -50.37 38.33 -28.80
C ILE A 538 -51.26 38.74 -27.61
N TYR A 539 -52.14 39.76 -27.64
CA TYR A 539 -52.74 40.63 -28.67
C TYR A 539 -52.88 42.05 -28.12
#